data_AF-A0A5H7SXR6-F1
#
_entry.id   AF-A0A5H7SXR6-F1
#
_cell.length_a   1.000
_cell.length_b   1.000
_cell.length_c   1.000
_cell.angle_alpha   90.00
_cell.angle_beta   90.00
_cell.angle_gamma   90.00
#
_symmetry.space_group_name_H-M   'P 1'
#
loop_
_entity.id
_entity.type
_entity.pdbx_description
1 polymer ?
#
loop_
_entity_poly.entity_id
_entity_poly.type
_entity_poly.pdbx_seq_one_letter_code
_entity_poly.pdbx_strand_id
1 'polypeptide(L)'
;MEWRFLGSLSDARRAGCSGVYLIVHQGLFNRVVYVGVSCNVGRRINEHYEGYLRGNRTIYNAGHNDDVYRLMSTYKIRNHIKYYQSLARDYEIWGSTTLHFDTPKNILAKNQTFDATWESIAFEKYIPQLVVWALPMANYCYSNATKIESVIQSKLIKSFDLSGFFNAKYVSILGKIEKPYLKKVKCLIIDVPDVDSASKIIFSNLYSKKIDENFCREFHSQFESEISQREKGIQRRQEIRNHKISLHENYGNPWTLKEMEKLRVMLVDFDMSPTEISDYLGRGPRSISKKIIENDKITNHKWRESVGWL
;
A
#
# COMPACT_ATOMS: atom_id res chain seq x y z
N MET A 1 -16.91 -19.44 19.76
CA MET A 1 -17.33 -18.06 19.43
C MET A 1 -17.75 -18.05 17.97
N GLU A 2 -18.70 -17.21 17.63
CA GLU A 2 -19.34 -17.20 16.31
C GLU A 2 -19.35 -15.77 15.73
N TRP A 3 -19.16 -15.68 14.42
CA TRP A 3 -19.24 -14.43 13.69
C TRP A 3 -20.70 -14.04 13.48
N ARG A 4 -21.03 -12.80 13.83
CA ARG A 4 -22.34 -12.20 13.66
C ARG A 4 -22.28 -11.12 12.59
N PHE A 5 -23.11 -11.25 11.57
CA PHE A 5 -23.35 -10.19 10.61
C PHE A 5 -24.15 -9.06 11.27
N LEU A 6 -23.67 -7.82 11.14
CA LEU A 6 -24.30 -6.63 11.72
C LEU A 6 -24.96 -5.72 10.67
N GLY A 7 -24.94 -6.10 9.38
CA GLY A 7 -25.50 -5.31 8.29
C GLY A 7 -24.51 -4.32 7.71
N SER A 8 -25.05 -3.29 7.06
CA SER A 8 -24.26 -2.18 6.51
C SER A 8 -23.54 -1.39 7.62
N LEU A 9 -22.61 -0.53 7.24
CA LEU A 9 -22.00 0.40 8.20
C LEU A 9 -23.02 1.29 8.93
N SER A 10 -24.15 1.62 8.27
CA SER A 10 -25.24 2.40 8.87
C SER A 10 -26.02 1.60 9.93
N ASP A 11 -26.30 0.33 9.65
CA ASP A 11 -27.07 -0.55 10.54
C ASP A 11 -26.26 -0.92 11.79
N ALA A 12 -24.99 -1.28 11.57
CA ALA A 12 -24.10 -1.76 12.61
C ALA A 12 -23.79 -0.73 13.72
N ARG A 13 -24.08 0.56 13.49
CA ARG A 13 -24.00 1.63 14.52
C ARG A 13 -24.84 1.35 15.75
N ARG A 14 -25.92 0.57 15.60
CA ARG A 14 -26.86 0.23 16.68
C ARG A 14 -26.45 -1.04 17.45
N ALA A 15 -25.34 -1.68 17.06
CA ALA A 15 -24.92 -2.94 17.69
C ALA A 15 -24.40 -2.72 19.12
N GLY A 16 -25.00 -3.42 20.08
CA GLY A 16 -24.63 -3.38 21.50
C GLY A 16 -23.60 -4.42 21.94
N CYS A 17 -22.84 -5.04 21.03
CA CYS A 17 -21.88 -6.09 21.38
C CYS A 17 -20.46 -5.57 21.62
N SER A 18 -19.68 -6.35 22.35
CA SER A 18 -18.23 -6.18 22.57
C SER A 18 -17.45 -7.31 21.92
N GLY A 19 -16.24 -7.05 21.44
CA GLY A 19 -15.39 -8.07 20.84
C GLY A 19 -14.51 -7.55 19.71
N VAL A 20 -14.19 -8.45 18.77
CA VAL A 20 -13.48 -8.12 17.53
C VAL A 20 -14.52 -7.78 16.45
N TYR A 21 -14.25 -6.80 15.60
CA TYR A 21 -15.08 -6.51 14.44
C TYR A 21 -14.23 -6.37 13.17
N LEU A 22 -14.87 -6.66 12.04
CA LEU A 22 -14.35 -6.51 10.70
C LEU A 22 -15.22 -5.50 9.97
N ILE A 23 -14.58 -4.65 9.17
CA ILE A 23 -15.26 -3.95 8.08
C ILE A 23 -14.86 -4.69 6.81
N VAL A 24 -15.86 -5.14 6.06
CA VAL A 24 -15.71 -5.88 4.82
C VAL A 24 -16.28 -5.04 3.69
N HIS A 25 -15.52 -4.87 2.62
CA HIS A 25 -16.00 -4.27 1.39
C HIS A 25 -16.62 -5.37 0.51
N GLN A 26 -17.89 -5.20 0.16
CA GLN A 26 -18.65 -6.06 -0.73
C GLN A 26 -18.43 -5.61 -2.17
N GLY A 27 -17.49 -6.28 -2.83
CA GLY A 27 -17.08 -6.00 -4.19
C GLY A 27 -17.20 -7.22 -5.08
N LEU A 28 -16.36 -7.27 -6.12
CA LEU A 28 -16.11 -8.50 -6.90
C LEU A 28 -15.74 -9.67 -5.98
N PHE A 29 -14.97 -9.37 -4.93
CA PHE A 29 -14.67 -10.26 -3.83
C PHE A 29 -14.95 -9.55 -2.50
N ASN A 30 -15.56 -10.24 -1.55
CA ASN A 30 -15.79 -9.69 -0.21
C ASN A 30 -14.47 -9.64 0.57
N ARG A 31 -13.87 -8.45 0.67
CA ARG A 31 -12.52 -8.24 1.23
C ARG A 31 -12.55 -7.54 2.58
N VAL A 32 -11.75 -7.99 3.53
CA VAL A 32 -11.58 -7.29 4.82
C VAL A 32 -10.75 -6.03 4.61
N VAL A 33 -11.33 -4.86 4.89
CA VAL A 33 -10.66 -3.55 4.75
C VAL A 33 -10.25 -2.95 6.10
N TYR A 34 -10.81 -3.43 7.20
CA TYR A 34 -10.42 -3.02 8.55
C TYR A 34 -10.68 -4.13 9.58
N VAL A 35 -9.81 -4.21 10.59
CA VAL A 35 -9.97 -5.11 11.74
C VAL A 35 -9.77 -4.29 13.00
N GLY A 36 -10.69 -4.39 13.96
CA GLY A 36 -10.58 -3.68 15.22
C GLY A 36 -11.21 -4.42 16.40
N VAL A 37 -11.04 -3.85 17.59
CA VAL A 37 -11.68 -4.33 18.82
C VAL A 37 -12.44 -3.20 19.50
N SER A 38 -13.48 -3.52 20.24
CA SER A 38 -14.20 -2.55 21.07
C SER A 38 -15.00 -3.21 22.18
N CYS A 39 -15.15 -2.52 23.32
CA CYS A 39 -16.17 -2.86 24.32
C CYS A 39 -17.59 -2.44 23.88
N ASN A 40 -17.70 -1.59 22.86
CA ASN A 40 -18.96 -1.22 22.21
C ASN A 40 -18.71 -1.07 20.70
N VAL A 41 -19.06 -2.11 19.94
CA VAL A 41 -18.83 -2.15 18.50
C VAL A 41 -19.66 -1.07 17.80
N GLY A 42 -20.94 -0.90 18.14
CA GLY A 42 -21.80 0.10 17.48
C GLY A 42 -21.27 1.53 17.59
N ARG A 43 -20.81 1.94 18.78
CA ARG A 43 -20.14 3.24 18.97
C ARG A 43 -18.91 3.37 18.08
N ARG A 44 -18.10 2.32 17.98
CA ARG A 44 -16.87 2.36 17.18
C ARG A 44 -17.16 2.38 15.68
N ILE A 45 -18.21 1.69 15.22
CA ILE A 45 -18.67 1.77 13.84
C ILE A 45 -19.20 3.17 13.52
N ASN A 46 -19.92 3.81 14.46
CA ASN A 46 -20.34 5.21 14.31
C ASN A 46 -19.14 6.15 14.10
N GLU A 47 -18.07 6.00 14.88
CA GLU A 47 -16.83 6.76 14.69
C GLU A 47 -16.15 6.52 13.34
N HIS A 48 -16.27 5.31 12.78
CA HIS A 48 -15.79 5.02 11.42
C HIS A 48 -16.67 5.68 10.36
N TYR A 49 -17.99 5.51 10.43
CA TYR A 49 -18.96 6.10 9.52
C TYR A 49 -18.76 7.61 9.38
N GLU A 50 -18.80 8.29 10.53
CA GLU A 50 -18.58 9.73 10.64
C GLU A 50 -17.19 10.15 10.18
N GLY A 51 -16.19 9.31 10.43
CA GLY A 51 -14.82 9.52 9.98
C GLY A 51 -14.69 9.47 8.46
N TYR A 52 -15.40 8.57 7.77
CA TYR A 52 -15.40 8.50 6.31
C TYR A 52 -16.04 9.75 5.71
N LEU A 53 -17.21 10.18 6.22
CA LEU A 53 -17.91 11.37 5.72
C LEU A 53 -17.08 12.66 5.86
N ARG A 54 -16.17 12.71 6.84
CA ARG A 54 -15.30 13.86 7.09
C ARG A 54 -13.92 13.75 6.43
N GLY A 55 -13.63 12.69 5.67
CA GLY A 55 -12.30 12.45 5.11
C GLY A 55 -11.22 12.10 6.14
N ASN A 56 -11.62 11.70 7.35
CA ASN A 56 -10.74 11.29 8.45
C ASN A 56 -10.51 9.77 8.52
N ARG A 57 -10.83 9.06 7.44
CA ARG A 57 -10.62 7.62 7.27
C ARG A 57 -10.15 7.33 5.85
N THR A 58 -9.40 6.24 5.69
CA THR A 58 -8.91 5.83 4.37
C THR A 58 -10.07 5.41 3.48
N ILE A 59 -10.20 6.00 2.30
CA ILE A 59 -11.26 5.69 1.34
C ILE A 59 -10.61 5.12 0.08
N TYR A 60 -11.19 4.05 -0.46
CA TYR A 60 -10.78 3.48 -1.74
C TYR A 60 -11.84 3.81 -2.77
N ASN A 61 -11.42 4.20 -3.97
CA ASN A 61 -12.32 4.40 -5.10
C ASN A 61 -12.77 3.06 -5.70
N ALA A 62 -13.46 2.25 -4.89
CA ALA A 62 -13.91 0.90 -5.21
C ALA A 62 -15.40 0.73 -4.89
N GLY A 63 -16.19 0.33 -5.88
CA GLY A 63 -17.63 0.09 -5.78
C GLY A 63 -17.96 -1.40 -5.83
N HIS A 64 -19.22 -1.70 -6.16
CA HIS A 64 -19.80 -3.05 -6.07
C HIS A 64 -19.09 -4.12 -6.93
N ASN A 65 -18.54 -3.74 -8.09
CA ASN A 65 -17.91 -4.67 -9.03
C ASN A 65 -16.38 -4.61 -8.99
N ASP A 66 -15.81 -3.92 -8.00
CA ASP A 66 -14.37 -3.74 -7.86
C ASP A 66 -13.80 -4.72 -6.81
N ASP A 67 -12.61 -5.27 -7.05
CA ASP A 67 -11.80 -5.84 -5.96
C ASP A 67 -10.98 -4.73 -5.31
N VAL A 68 -11.36 -4.31 -4.10
CA VAL A 68 -10.62 -3.29 -3.33
C VAL A 68 -9.17 -3.71 -3.06
N TYR A 69 -8.84 -5.01 -3.08
CA TYR A 69 -7.46 -5.46 -2.93
C TYR A 69 -6.58 -5.14 -4.14
N ARG A 70 -7.12 -4.75 -5.31
CA ARG A 70 -6.29 -4.15 -6.39
C ARG A 70 -5.58 -2.88 -5.92
N LEU A 71 -6.26 -2.13 -5.05
CA LEU A 71 -5.79 -0.89 -4.46
C LEU A 71 -4.98 -1.12 -3.18
N MET A 72 -5.29 -2.17 -2.40
CA MET A 72 -4.65 -2.45 -1.11
C MET A 72 -3.44 -3.40 -1.17
N SER A 73 -3.35 -4.29 -2.16
CA SER A 73 -2.28 -5.28 -2.23
C SER A 73 -1.04 -4.73 -2.92
N THR A 74 0.11 -4.97 -2.29
CA THR A 74 1.43 -4.62 -2.83
C THR A 74 2.16 -5.82 -3.44
N TYR A 75 1.46 -6.93 -3.69
CA TYR A 75 2.02 -8.12 -4.32
C TYR A 75 2.76 -7.76 -5.63
N LYS A 76 4.03 -8.17 -5.78
CA LYS A 76 4.91 -7.79 -6.90
C LYS A 76 5.19 -6.27 -7.07
N ILE A 77 4.93 -5.45 -6.05
CA ILE A 77 5.25 -4.02 -6.04
C ILE A 77 6.45 -3.75 -5.12
N ARG A 78 7.58 -3.38 -5.72
CA ARG A 78 8.84 -3.14 -4.98
C ARG A 78 8.82 -1.86 -4.14
N ASN A 79 8.32 -0.75 -4.69
CA ASN A 79 8.24 0.53 -3.99
C ASN A 79 6.76 0.87 -3.70
N HIS A 80 6.22 0.25 -2.66
CA HIS A 80 4.82 0.41 -2.29
C HIS A 80 4.46 1.85 -1.90
N ILE A 81 5.38 2.60 -1.28
CA ILE A 81 5.12 4.02 -0.94
C ILE A 81 4.87 4.84 -2.21
N LYS A 82 5.75 4.75 -3.22
CA LYS A 82 5.55 5.48 -4.49
C LYS A 82 4.29 5.02 -5.23
N TYR A 83 3.95 3.74 -5.14
CA TYR A 83 2.73 3.19 -5.72
C TYR A 83 1.47 3.76 -5.06
N TYR A 84 1.38 3.78 -3.74
CA TYR A 84 0.23 4.38 -3.06
C TYR A 84 0.16 5.90 -3.29
N GLN A 85 1.30 6.58 -3.40
CA GLN A 85 1.34 7.99 -3.79
C GLN A 85 0.85 8.21 -5.23
N SER A 86 1.11 7.29 -6.18
CA SER A 86 0.50 7.39 -7.51
C SER A 86 -1.00 7.16 -7.46
N LEU A 87 -1.46 6.13 -6.76
CA LEU A 87 -2.90 5.90 -6.60
C LEU A 87 -3.62 7.10 -5.99
N ALA A 88 -3.03 7.78 -5.01
CA ALA A 88 -3.61 8.99 -4.44
C ALA A 88 -3.66 10.16 -5.43
N ARG A 89 -2.61 10.35 -6.25
CA ARG A 89 -2.61 11.36 -7.32
C ARG A 89 -3.67 11.07 -8.39
N ASP A 90 -3.94 9.79 -8.63
CA ASP A 90 -4.88 9.32 -9.63
C ASP A 90 -6.32 9.20 -9.09
N TYR A 91 -6.61 9.76 -7.90
CA TYR A 91 -7.94 9.70 -7.24
C TYR A 91 -8.45 8.26 -6.95
N GLU A 92 -7.54 7.30 -6.79
CA GLU A 92 -7.89 5.91 -6.46
C GLU A 92 -7.91 5.66 -4.95
N ILE A 93 -7.09 6.38 -4.18
CA ILE A 93 -7.02 6.22 -2.71
C ILE A 93 -6.91 7.58 -1.99
N TRP A 94 -7.79 7.78 -1.01
CA TRP A 94 -7.64 8.80 0.01
C TRP A 94 -6.96 8.19 1.23
N GLY A 95 -5.69 8.52 1.49
CA GLY A 95 -4.94 7.98 2.61
C GLY A 95 -5.15 8.80 3.88
N SER A 96 -5.77 8.23 4.91
CA SER A 96 -5.88 8.87 6.24
C SER A 96 -5.38 7.93 7.34
N THR A 97 -5.03 8.48 8.49
CA THR A 97 -4.80 7.69 9.70
C THR A 97 -6.10 7.61 10.51
N THR A 98 -6.12 6.75 11.53
CA THR A 98 -7.21 6.74 12.52
C THR A 98 -7.14 7.90 13.53
N LEU A 99 -6.05 8.68 13.53
CA LEU A 99 -5.90 9.86 14.39
C LEU A 99 -6.85 10.96 13.94
N HIS A 100 -7.42 11.64 14.90
CA HIS A 100 -8.27 12.79 14.63
C HIS A 100 -7.42 13.99 14.23
N PHE A 101 -7.82 14.64 13.14
CA PHE A 101 -7.32 15.95 12.72
C PHE A 101 -8.52 16.87 12.54
N ASP A 102 -8.36 18.14 12.93
CA ASP A 102 -9.41 19.16 12.77
C ASP A 102 -9.74 19.39 11.29
N THR A 103 -8.76 19.21 10.42
CA THR A 103 -8.88 19.28 8.97
C THR A 103 -8.49 17.93 8.34
N PRO A 104 -9.28 17.37 7.41
CA PRO A 104 -8.91 16.14 6.74
C PRO A 104 -7.64 16.34 5.91
N LYS A 105 -6.75 15.36 5.94
CA LYS A 105 -5.47 15.40 5.22
C LYS A 105 -5.19 14.07 4.56
N ASN A 106 -5.01 14.09 3.23
CA ASN A 106 -4.49 12.93 2.53
C ASN A 106 -2.98 12.81 2.79
N ILE A 107 -2.58 11.81 3.58
CA ILE A 107 -1.17 11.60 3.93
C ILE A 107 -0.33 11.09 2.74
N LEU A 108 -0.98 10.59 1.69
CA LEU A 108 -0.33 10.13 0.45
C LEU A 108 -0.18 11.26 -0.57
N ALA A 109 -1.02 12.29 -0.51
CA ALA A 109 -1.01 13.44 -1.41
C ALA A 109 -1.34 14.73 -0.65
N LYS A 110 -0.33 15.33 -0.02
CA LYS A 110 -0.49 16.47 0.92
C LYS A 110 -1.20 17.70 0.35
N ASN A 111 -1.16 17.88 -0.97
CA ASN A 111 -1.79 19.02 -1.65
C ASN A 111 -3.25 18.76 -2.05
N GLN A 112 -3.73 17.53 -1.87
CA GLN A 112 -5.11 17.17 -2.17
C GLN A 112 -6.00 17.50 -0.97
N THR A 113 -7.15 18.12 -1.25
CA THR A 113 -8.20 18.40 -0.27
C THR A 113 -9.29 17.35 -0.37
N PHE A 114 -10.04 17.17 0.72
CA PHE A 114 -11.25 16.34 0.69
C PHE A 114 -12.36 17.18 0.06
N ASP A 115 -12.52 17.04 -1.25
CA ASP A 115 -13.41 17.85 -2.08
C ASP A 115 -14.72 17.10 -2.39
N ALA A 116 -15.63 17.75 -3.14
CA ALA A 116 -16.90 17.16 -3.54
C ALA A 116 -16.74 15.82 -4.30
N THR A 117 -15.64 15.64 -5.02
CA THR A 117 -15.32 14.38 -5.70
C THR A 117 -15.09 13.26 -4.69
N TRP A 118 -14.26 13.50 -3.67
CA TRP A 118 -14.03 12.53 -2.61
C TRP A 118 -15.26 12.27 -1.74
N GLU A 119 -16.07 13.30 -1.49
CA GLU A 119 -17.36 13.16 -0.80
C GLU A 119 -18.30 12.23 -1.58
N SER A 120 -18.45 12.42 -2.90
CA SER A 120 -19.23 11.52 -3.77
C SER A 120 -18.66 10.10 -3.78
N ILE A 121 -17.35 9.93 -3.96
CA ILE A 121 -16.71 8.59 -3.91
C ILE A 121 -17.00 7.91 -2.56
N ALA A 122 -16.87 8.63 -1.44
CA ALA A 122 -17.11 8.08 -0.13
C ALA A 122 -18.59 7.67 0.04
N PHE A 123 -19.51 8.59 -0.24
CA PHE A 123 -20.93 8.44 0.06
C PHE A 123 -21.66 7.50 -0.91
N GLU A 124 -21.37 7.61 -2.21
CA GLU A 124 -22.12 6.93 -3.27
C GLU A 124 -21.47 5.62 -3.71
N LYS A 125 -20.14 5.52 -3.60
CA LYS A 125 -19.38 4.38 -4.13
C LYS A 125 -18.82 3.48 -3.04
N TYR A 126 -18.06 4.00 -2.08
CA TYR A 126 -17.30 3.19 -1.14
C TYR A 126 -18.10 2.75 0.09
N ILE A 127 -18.63 3.69 0.89
CA ILE A 127 -19.38 3.39 2.12
C ILE A 127 -20.56 2.43 1.88
N PRO A 128 -21.35 2.55 0.79
CA PRO A 128 -22.46 1.64 0.54
C PRO A 128 -22.05 0.17 0.40
N GLN A 129 -20.80 -0.10 0.02
CA GLN A 129 -20.27 -1.47 -0.06
C GLN A 129 -19.69 -1.97 1.26
N LEU A 130 -19.65 -1.16 2.31
CA LEU A 130 -19.05 -1.56 3.58
C LEU A 130 -20.08 -2.20 4.51
N VAL A 131 -19.82 -3.45 4.86
CA VAL A 131 -20.59 -4.21 5.85
C VAL A 131 -19.74 -4.58 7.04
N VAL A 132 -20.41 -4.88 8.15
CA VAL A 132 -19.74 -5.15 9.42
C VAL A 132 -20.04 -6.55 9.91
N TRP A 133 -18.97 -7.25 10.30
CA TRP A 133 -19.04 -8.50 11.04
C TRP A 133 -18.43 -8.31 12.42
N ALA A 134 -19.01 -8.93 13.44
CA ALA A 134 -18.45 -8.95 14.78
C ALA A 134 -18.25 -10.38 15.26
N LEU A 135 -17.23 -10.61 16.08
CA LEU A 135 -17.03 -11.83 16.85
C LEU A 135 -17.28 -11.46 18.32
N PRO A 136 -18.52 -11.58 18.81
CA PRO A 136 -18.88 -11.13 20.14
C PRO A 136 -18.15 -11.93 21.21
N MET A 137 -17.71 -11.24 22.26
CA MET A 137 -17.09 -11.83 23.44
C MET A 137 -17.95 -11.52 24.66
N ALA A 138 -18.60 -12.55 25.22
CA ALA A 138 -19.46 -12.41 26.40
C ALA A 138 -18.72 -11.81 27.60
N ASN A 139 -17.50 -12.31 27.87
CA ASN A 139 -16.59 -11.75 28.87
C ASN A 139 -15.49 -10.96 28.16
N TYR A 140 -15.84 -9.77 27.68
CA TYR A 140 -14.89 -8.94 26.95
C TYR A 140 -13.66 -8.63 27.79
N CYS A 141 -12.49 -8.88 27.21
CA CYS A 141 -11.21 -8.46 27.73
C CYS A 141 -10.41 -7.89 26.58
N TYR A 142 -10.01 -6.61 26.69
CA TYR A 142 -9.23 -5.92 25.65
C TYR A 142 -8.01 -6.76 25.25
N SER A 143 -7.22 -7.24 26.23
CA SER A 143 -6.03 -8.04 25.96
C SER A 143 -6.31 -9.33 25.17
N ASN A 144 -7.48 -9.95 25.34
CA ASN A 144 -7.87 -11.16 24.60
C ASN A 144 -8.43 -10.82 23.22
N ALA A 145 -9.26 -9.79 23.09
CA ALA A 145 -9.76 -9.31 21.80
C ALA A 145 -8.59 -8.91 20.89
N THR A 146 -7.64 -8.13 21.41
CA THR A 146 -6.44 -7.68 20.69
C THR A 146 -5.54 -8.84 20.25
N LYS A 147 -5.52 -9.97 20.97
CA LYS A 147 -4.81 -11.19 20.51
C LYS A 147 -5.43 -11.73 19.22
N ILE A 148 -6.76 -11.80 19.16
CA ILE A 148 -7.49 -12.30 18.00
C ILE A 148 -7.32 -11.33 16.82
N GLU A 149 -7.56 -10.04 17.05
CA GLU A 149 -7.33 -8.96 16.07
C GLU A 149 -5.92 -9.03 15.48
N SER A 150 -4.88 -9.10 16.33
CA SER A 150 -3.49 -9.12 15.87
C SER A 150 -3.17 -10.33 15.01
N VAL A 151 -3.77 -11.51 15.30
CA VAL A 151 -3.58 -12.71 14.47
C VAL A 151 -4.30 -12.55 13.12
N ILE A 152 -5.53 -12.05 13.11
CA ILE A 152 -6.28 -11.79 11.87
C ILE A 152 -5.51 -10.80 11.00
N GLN A 153 -5.16 -9.62 11.54
CA GLN A 153 -4.38 -8.61 10.82
C GLN A 153 -3.06 -9.18 10.30
N SER A 154 -2.28 -9.85 11.16
CA SER A 154 -0.98 -10.40 10.76
C SER A 154 -1.08 -11.45 9.65
N LYS A 155 -2.14 -12.27 9.65
CA LYS A 155 -2.34 -13.27 8.59
C LYS A 155 -2.77 -12.61 7.30
N LEU A 156 -3.81 -11.75 7.32
CA LEU A 156 -4.26 -11.02 6.13
C LEU A 156 -3.14 -10.21 5.48
N ILE A 157 -2.35 -9.48 6.28
CA ILE A 157 -1.25 -8.66 5.77
C ILE A 157 -0.19 -9.50 5.07
N LYS A 158 0.22 -10.63 5.67
CA LYS A 158 1.23 -11.53 5.10
C LYS A 158 0.72 -12.28 3.89
N SER A 159 -0.54 -12.68 3.92
CA SER A 159 -1.17 -13.47 2.88
C SER A 159 -1.39 -12.64 1.60
N PHE A 160 -1.91 -11.41 1.73
CA PHE A 160 -2.28 -10.58 0.60
C PHE A 160 -1.26 -9.47 0.27
N ASP A 161 -0.09 -9.47 0.90
CA ASP A 161 0.92 -8.40 0.81
C ASP A 161 0.32 -7.00 1.05
N LEU A 162 -0.47 -6.85 2.12
CA LEU A 162 -1.11 -5.59 2.49
C LEU A 162 -0.14 -4.66 3.23
N SER A 163 0.99 -4.35 2.59
CA SER A 163 2.00 -3.46 3.14
C SER A 163 1.37 -2.11 3.50
N GLY A 164 1.73 -1.57 4.66
CA GLY A 164 1.26 -0.26 5.09
C GLY A 164 1.88 0.87 4.27
N PHE A 165 1.12 1.95 4.08
CA PHE A 165 1.69 3.22 3.60
C PHE A 165 2.09 4.17 4.75
N PHE A 166 1.82 3.78 5.99
CA PHE A 166 2.27 4.48 7.19
C PHE A 166 3.72 4.05 7.43
N ASN A 167 4.68 4.98 7.41
CA ASN A 167 6.10 4.72 7.62
C ASN A 167 6.44 4.33 9.09
N ALA A 168 5.53 3.64 9.77
CA ALA A 168 5.57 3.29 11.17
C ALA A 168 5.56 1.77 11.33
N LYS A 169 6.45 1.26 12.20
CA LYS A 169 6.48 -0.17 12.53
C LYS A 169 5.13 -0.57 13.11
N TYR A 170 4.56 -1.65 12.57
CA TYR A 170 3.29 -2.27 13.03
C TYR A 170 2.01 -1.46 12.78
N VAL A 171 2.05 -0.45 11.91
CA VAL A 171 0.84 0.20 11.38
C VAL A 171 0.63 -0.30 9.96
N SER A 172 -0.55 -0.84 9.70
CA SER A 172 -0.93 -1.37 8.39
C SER A 172 -2.18 -0.67 7.87
N ILE A 173 -2.54 -1.02 6.64
CA ILE A 173 -3.78 -0.57 6.02
C ILE A 173 -5.04 -1.06 6.76
N LEU A 174 -4.93 -2.19 7.49
CA LEU A 174 -6.02 -2.76 8.29
C LEU A 174 -6.10 -2.21 9.73
N GLY A 175 -5.12 -1.39 10.14
CA GLY A 175 -5.01 -0.87 11.49
C GLY A 175 -3.66 -1.15 12.16
N LYS A 176 -3.59 -0.84 13.47
CA LYS A 176 -2.42 -1.04 14.31
C LYS A 176 -2.37 -2.47 14.83
N ILE A 177 -1.24 -3.14 14.65
CA ILE A 177 -1.01 -4.49 15.17
C ILE A 177 -0.35 -4.39 16.54
N GLU A 178 -1.10 -4.61 17.62
CA GLU A 178 -0.54 -4.47 18.97
C GLU A 178 0.31 -5.67 19.41
N LYS A 179 0.06 -6.87 18.84
CA LYS A 179 0.80 -8.10 19.18
C LYS A 179 1.44 -8.73 17.93
N PRO A 180 2.45 -8.10 17.32
CA PRO A 180 2.97 -8.50 16.00
C PRO A 180 3.65 -9.88 15.96
N TYR A 181 4.09 -10.39 17.10
CA TYR A 181 4.72 -11.71 17.20
C TYR A 181 3.73 -12.85 17.45
N LEU A 182 2.45 -12.53 17.70
CA LEU A 182 1.43 -13.54 17.96
C LEU A 182 1.00 -14.21 16.65
N LYS A 183 1.07 -15.54 16.61
CA LYS A 183 0.87 -16.32 15.37
C LYS A 183 -0.39 -17.18 15.34
N LYS A 184 -1.07 -17.37 16.48
CA LYS A 184 -2.28 -18.22 16.54
C LYS A 184 -3.27 -17.77 17.60
N VAL A 185 -4.54 -18.05 17.32
CA VAL A 185 -5.66 -17.92 18.26
C VAL A 185 -5.83 -19.23 19.02
N LYS A 186 -6.03 -19.18 20.34
CA LYS A 186 -6.23 -20.39 21.17
C LYS A 186 -7.71 -20.74 21.39
N CYS A 187 -8.61 -19.79 21.17
CA CYS A 187 -10.05 -20.02 21.34
C CYS A 187 -10.67 -20.61 20.07
N LEU A 188 -11.70 -21.44 20.27
CA LEU A 188 -12.47 -22.03 19.19
C LEU A 188 -13.41 -20.99 18.57
N ILE A 189 -13.26 -20.78 17.26
CA ILE A 189 -14.16 -20.00 16.42
C ILE A 189 -14.81 -21.01 15.47
N ILE A 190 -16.14 -21.06 15.47
CA ILE A 190 -16.90 -22.19 14.90
C ILE A 190 -17.15 -21.97 13.40
N ASP A 191 -17.32 -20.71 13.01
CA ASP A 191 -17.72 -20.27 11.68
C ASP A 191 -16.72 -19.26 11.10
N VAL A 192 -17.03 -18.77 9.90
CA VAL A 192 -16.22 -17.84 9.13
C VAL A 192 -17.14 -16.74 8.60
N PRO A 193 -16.74 -15.45 8.64
CA PRO A 193 -17.54 -14.38 8.06
C PRO A 193 -17.71 -14.57 6.55
N ASP A 194 -18.72 -13.96 5.95
CA ASP A 194 -18.85 -13.98 4.50
C ASP A 194 -17.77 -13.11 3.83
N VAL A 195 -16.67 -13.76 3.48
CA VAL A 195 -15.52 -13.19 2.78
C VAL A 195 -15.15 -14.07 1.58
N ASP A 196 -14.25 -13.58 0.75
CA ASP A 196 -13.76 -14.31 -0.42
C ASP A 196 -13.10 -15.67 -0.08
N SER A 197 -12.99 -16.56 -1.06
CA SER A 197 -12.45 -17.92 -0.88
C SER A 197 -11.06 -17.97 -0.26
N ALA A 198 -10.15 -17.08 -0.65
CA ALA A 198 -8.80 -17.01 -0.08
C ALA A 198 -8.83 -16.53 1.38
N SER A 199 -9.64 -15.51 1.69
CA SER A 199 -9.84 -15.06 3.07
C SER A 199 -10.51 -16.13 3.94
N LYS A 200 -11.46 -16.90 3.41
CA LYS A 200 -12.12 -18.00 4.14
C LYS A 200 -11.10 -19.01 4.66
N ILE A 201 -10.11 -19.38 3.84
CA ILE A 201 -9.00 -20.25 4.25
C ILE A 201 -8.22 -19.69 5.45
N ILE A 202 -7.99 -18.37 5.50
CA ILE A 202 -7.29 -17.70 6.61
C ILE A 202 -8.13 -17.78 7.89
N PHE A 203 -9.42 -17.45 7.80
CA PHE A 203 -10.34 -17.44 8.94
C PHE A 203 -10.57 -18.85 9.50
N SER A 204 -10.72 -19.86 8.65
CA SER A 204 -10.81 -21.27 9.06
C SER A 204 -9.55 -21.74 9.80
N ASN A 205 -8.39 -21.12 9.54
CA ASN A 205 -7.10 -21.57 10.08
C ASN A 205 -6.49 -20.61 11.13
N LEU A 206 -7.26 -19.75 11.80
CA LEU A 206 -6.71 -18.79 12.79
C LEU A 206 -5.96 -19.46 13.97
N TYR A 207 -6.24 -20.74 14.26
CA TYR A 207 -5.56 -21.52 15.29
C TYR A 207 -4.18 -22.05 14.87
N SER A 208 -3.89 -22.08 13.56
CA SER A 208 -2.61 -22.53 13.03
C SER A 208 -1.60 -21.38 12.96
N LYS A 209 -0.31 -21.68 13.16
CA LYS A 209 0.77 -20.70 12.92
C LYS A 209 1.09 -20.52 11.44
N LYS A 210 0.80 -21.54 10.63
CA LYS A 210 1.09 -21.54 9.19
C LYS A 210 -0.10 -20.95 8.43
N ILE A 211 0.20 -20.39 7.26
CA ILE A 211 -0.81 -20.09 6.24
C ILE A 211 -0.97 -21.39 5.45
N ASP A 212 -2.21 -21.79 5.20
CA ASP A 212 -2.52 -22.98 4.41
C ASP A 212 -2.01 -22.80 2.97
N GLU A 213 -1.44 -23.86 2.39
CA GLU A 213 -0.84 -23.79 1.05
C GLU A 213 -1.91 -23.52 -0.04
N ASN A 214 -3.16 -23.95 0.19
CA ASN A 214 -4.27 -23.68 -0.71
C ASN A 214 -4.59 -22.19 -0.82
N PHE A 215 -4.24 -21.37 0.18
CA PHE A 215 -4.41 -19.92 0.11
C PHE A 215 -3.76 -19.34 -1.14
N CYS A 216 -2.52 -19.75 -1.44
CA CYS A 216 -1.78 -19.23 -2.57
C CYS A 216 -2.53 -19.52 -3.88
N ARG A 217 -3.08 -20.72 -4.05
CA ARG A 217 -3.85 -21.09 -5.24
C ARG A 217 -5.07 -20.20 -5.42
N GLU A 218 -5.88 -20.06 -4.37
CA GLU A 218 -7.10 -19.22 -4.42
C GLU A 218 -6.77 -17.76 -4.66
N PHE A 219 -5.76 -17.22 -3.97
CA PHE A 219 -5.34 -15.83 -4.16
C PHE A 219 -4.87 -15.56 -5.59
N HIS A 220 -4.03 -16.42 -6.17
CA HIS A 220 -3.56 -16.22 -7.54
C HIS A 220 -4.69 -16.33 -8.56
N SER A 221 -5.68 -17.20 -8.34
CA SER A 221 -6.86 -17.29 -9.20
C SER A 221 -7.73 -16.03 -9.12
N GLN A 222 -7.99 -15.51 -7.91
CA GLN A 222 -8.78 -14.29 -7.73
C GLN A 222 -8.06 -13.03 -8.24
N PHE A 223 -6.72 -13.00 -8.18
CA PHE A 223 -5.90 -11.83 -8.48
C PHE A 223 -5.14 -11.95 -9.81
N GLU A 224 -5.53 -12.90 -10.67
CA GLU A 224 -4.81 -13.26 -11.90
C GLU A 224 -4.63 -12.05 -12.82
N SER A 225 -5.69 -11.26 -12.99
CA SER A 225 -5.71 -10.12 -13.90
C SER A 225 -4.70 -9.04 -13.48
N GLU A 226 -4.69 -8.71 -12.18
CA GLU A 226 -3.78 -7.75 -11.56
C GLU A 226 -2.34 -8.24 -11.59
N ILE A 227 -2.12 -9.54 -11.35
CA ILE A 227 -0.79 -10.15 -11.45
C ILE A 227 -0.27 -10.03 -12.88
N SER A 228 -1.07 -10.39 -13.89
CA SER A 228 -0.69 -10.29 -15.30
C SER A 228 -0.35 -8.86 -15.71
N GLN A 229 -1.16 -7.88 -15.29
CA GLN A 229 -0.89 -6.46 -15.56
C GLN A 229 0.41 -6.00 -14.92
N ARG A 230 0.66 -6.38 -13.66
CA ARG A 230 1.90 -6.03 -12.94
C ARG A 230 3.12 -6.66 -13.62
N GLU A 231 3.03 -7.91 -14.06
CA GLU A 231 4.09 -8.61 -14.79
C GLU A 231 4.40 -7.95 -16.13
N LYS A 232 3.38 -7.63 -16.94
CA LYS A 232 3.57 -6.87 -18.19
C LYS A 232 4.27 -5.54 -17.94
N GLY A 233 3.91 -4.85 -16.86
CA GLY A 233 4.58 -3.61 -16.44
C GLY A 233 6.04 -3.81 -16.02
N ILE A 234 6.37 -4.92 -15.36
CA ILE A 234 7.75 -5.29 -15.00
C ILE A 234 8.55 -5.58 -16.27
N GLN A 235 8.01 -6.41 -17.16
CA GLN A 235 8.62 -6.81 -18.42
C GLN A 235 8.92 -5.60 -19.30
N ARG A 236 7.95 -4.70 -19.49
CA ARG A 236 8.14 -3.47 -20.26
C ARG A 236 9.26 -2.58 -19.69
N ARG A 237 9.36 -2.47 -18.36
CA ARG A 237 10.45 -1.72 -17.71
C ARG A 237 11.81 -2.37 -17.93
N GLN A 238 11.85 -3.71 -17.94
CA GLN A 238 13.06 -4.47 -18.20
C GLN A 238 13.50 -4.33 -19.65
N GLU A 239 12.58 -4.39 -20.61
CA GLU A 239 12.85 -4.15 -22.04
C GLU A 239 13.40 -2.74 -22.27
N ILE A 240 12.77 -1.70 -21.70
CA ILE A 240 13.28 -0.33 -21.79
C ILE A 240 14.68 -0.22 -21.18
N ARG A 241 14.94 -0.89 -20.06
CA ARG A 241 16.26 -0.90 -19.43
C ARG A 241 17.29 -1.59 -20.31
N ASN A 242 16.97 -2.77 -20.84
CA ASN A 242 17.85 -3.54 -21.71
C ASN A 242 18.17 -2.79 -22.99
N HIS A 243 17.18 -2.12 -23.59
CA HIS A 243 17.37 -1.25 -24.74
C HIS A 243 18.31 -0.08 -24.43
N LYS A 244 18.21 0.53 -23.24
CA LYS A 244 19.16 1.58 -22.83
C LYS A 244 20.57 1.04 -22.59
N ILE A 245 20.70 -0.17 -22.05
CA ILE A 245 22.01 -0.83 -21.88
C ILE A 245 22.63 -1.15 -23.24
N SER A 246 21.83 -1.58 -24.23
CA SER A 246 22.35 -1.86 -25.57
C SER A 246 22.78 -0.59 -26.31
N LEU A 247 22.11 0.55 -26.07
CA LEU A 247 22.51 1.84 -26.65
C LEU A 247 23.71 2.47 -25.94
N HIS A 248 23.84 2.21 -24.64
CA HIS A 248 24.83 2.85 -23.78
C HIS A 248 25.38 1.81 -22.80
N GLU A 249 26.57 1.29 -23.10
CA GLU A 249 27.23 0.22 -22.32
C GLU A 249 27.35 0.56 -20.82
N ASN A 250 27.60 1.84 -20.50
CA ASN A 250 27.75 2.32 -19.13
C ASN A 250 26.44 2.83 -18.50
N TYR A 251 25.27 2.50 -19.07
CA TYR A 251 23.98 2.91 -18.54
C TYR A 251 23.72 2.36 -17.13
N GLY A 252 23.59 3.28 -16.17
CA GLY A 252 23.32 2.95 -14.77
C GLY A 252 24.53 2.49 -13.96
N ASN A 253 25.71 2.36 -14.59
CA ASN A 253 26.95 2.10 -13.87
C ASN A 253 27.35 3.34 -13.05
N PRO A 254 27.93 3.18 -11.85
CA PRO A 254 28.51 4.30 -11.10
C PRO A 254 29.56 5.03 -11.93
N TRP A 255 29.69 6.34 -11.73
CA TRP A 255 30.74 7.12 -12.39
C TRP A 255 32.07 6.90 -11.68
N THR A 256 33.08 6.47 -12.42
CA THR A 256 34.45 6.34 -11.92
C THR A 256 35.21 7.66 -12.01
N LEU A 257 36.25 7.87 -11.19
CA LEU A 257 37.11 9.05 -11.29
C LEU A 257 37.72 9.21 -12.69
N LYS A 258 38.08 8.09 -13.34
CA LYS A 258 38.60 8.08 -14.71
C LYS A 258 37.57 8.60 -15.72
N GLU A 259 36.31 8.20 -15.59
CA GLU A 259 35.23 8.74 -16.43
C GLU A 259 34.93 10.20 -16.13
N MET A 260 35.02 10.63 -14.87
CA MET A 260 34.86 12.05 -14.50
C MET A 260 35.94 12.91 -15.12
N GLU A 261 37.20 12.46 -15.14
CA GLU A 261 38.29 13.20 -15.77
C GLU A 261 38.11 13.25 -17.29
N LYS A 262 37.75 12.11 -17.90
CA LYS A 262 37.39 12.08 -19.33
C LYS A 262 36.25 13.04 -19.67
N LEU A 263 35.22 13.07 -18.83
CA LEU A 263 34.09 14.00 -18.98
C LEU A 263 34.55 15.46 -18.88
N ARG A 264 35.38 15.79 -17.88
CA ARG A 264 35.94 17.14 -17.69
C ARG A 264 36.72 17.58 -18.92
N VAL A 265 37.66 16.74 -19.38
CA VAL A 265 38.50 16.99 -20.55
C VAL A 265 37.63 17.23 -21.79
N MET A 266 36.69 16.35 -22.10
CA MET A 266 35.82 16.51 -23.28
C MET A 266 34.97 17.79 -23.21
N LEU A 267 34.47 18.15 -22.02
CA LEU A 267 33.64 19.34 -21.84
C LEU A 267 34.44 20.64 -21.91
N VAL A 268 35.62 20.69 -21.29
CA VAL A 268 36.37 21.94 -21.08
C VAL A 268 37.44 22.13 -22.16
N ASP A 269 38.18 21.07 -22.46
CA ASP A 269 39.35 21.15 -23.34
C ASP A 269 38.93 20.97 -24.82
N PHE A 270 37.83 20.25 -25.06
CA PHE A 270 37.29 19.99 -26.41
C PHE A 270 35.93 20.64 -26.71
N ASP A 271 35.35 21.36 -25.74
CA ASP A 271 34.03 22.04 -25.85
C ASP A 271 32.91 21.16 -26.42
N MET A 272 32.93 19.86 -26.10
CA MET A 272 31.99 18.89 -26.65
C MET A 272 30.62 18.97 -25.98
N SER A 273 29.57 18.79 -26.77
CA SER A 273 28.20 18.67 -26.27
C SER A 273 27.94 17.32 -25.59
N PRO A 274 26.95 17.22 -24.68
CA PRO A 274 26.57 15.95 -24.05
C PRO A 274 26.18 14.83 -25.04
N THR A 275 25.74 15.19 -26.24
CA THR A 275 25.41 14.22 -27.31
C THR A 275 26.68 13.61 -27.89
N GLU A 276 27.70 14.43 -28.16
CA GLU A 276 28.98 13.94 -28.69
C GLU A 276 29.74 13.14 -27.63
N ILE A 277 29.74 13.60 -26.38
CA ILE A 277 30.39 12.90 -25.25
C ILE A 277 29.78 11.51 -25.02
N SER A 278 28.50 11.33 -25.34
CA SER A 278 27.77 10.06 -25.15
C SER A 278 28.47 8.88 -25.81
N ASP A 279 28.98 9.08 -27.02
CA ASP A 279 29.59 8.03 -27.83
C ASP A 279 30.94 7.57 -27.23
N TYR A 280 31.66 8.48 -26.56
CA TYR A 280 32.96 8.18 -25.94
C TYR A 280 32.86 7.57 -24.54
N LEU A 281 31.85 8.00 -23.77
CA LEU A 281 31.65 7.50 -22.41
C LEU A 281 30.69 6.31 -22.36
N GLY A 282 30.01 5.97 -23.46
CA GLY A 282 29.00 4.92 -23.49
C GLY A 282 27.84 5.23 -22.52
N ARG A 283 27.53 6.51 -22.30
CA ARG A 283 26.51 6.99 -21.35
C ARG A 283 25.54 7.90 -22.07
N GLY A 284 24.24 7.72 -21.84
CA GLY A 284 23.24 8.52 -22.54
C GLY A 284 23.39 10.03 -22.31
N PRO A 285 23.09 10.89 -23.31
CA PRO A 285 23.34 12.33 -23.25
C PRO A 285 22.70 13.01 -22.03
N ARG A 286 21.47 12.62 -21.67
CA ARG A 286 20.78 13.14 -20.48
C ARG A 286 21.53 12.84 -19.18
N SER A 287 22.17 11.66 -19.08
CA SER A 287 22.96 11.30 -17.90
C SER A 287 24.21 12.16 -17.80
N ILE A 288 24.85 12.46 -18.94
CA ILE A 288 26.02 13.34 -19.02
C ILE A 288 25.63 14.76 -18.64
N SER A 289 24.58 15.34 -19.26
CA SER A 289 24.10 16.68 -18.92
C SER A 289 23.79 16.81 -17.43
N LYS A 290 23.11 15.82 -16.85
CA LYS A 290 22.80 15.80 -15.42
C LYS A 290 24.07 15.79 -14.57
N LYS A 291 25.07 14.98 -14.94
CA LYS A 291 26.33 14.85 -14.21
C LYS A 291 27.13 16.16 -14.22
N ILE A 292 27.16 16.85 -15.36
CA ILE A 292 27.77 18.18 -15.50
C ILE A 292 27.10 19.18 -14.55
N ILE A 293 25.76 19.28 -14.59
CA ILE A 293 24.99 20.19 -13.72
C ILE A 293 25.21 19.88 -12.24
N GLU A 294 25.22 18.60 -11.86
CA GLU A 294 25.48 18.17 -10.48
C GLU A 294 26.89 18.60 -10.02
N ASN A 295 27.92 18.31 -10.82
CA ASN A 295 29.31 18.61 -10.46
C ASN A 295 29.57 20.13 -10.41
N ASP A 296 29.01 20.88 -11.36
CA ASP A 296 29.06 22.35 -11.40
C ASP A 296 28.47 22.92 -10.12
N LYS A 297 27.29 22.45 -9.71
CA LYS A 297 26.61 22.92 -8.51
C LYS A 297 27.37 22.56 -7.23
N ILE A 298 27.87 21.33 -7.13
CA ILE A 298 28.53 20.84 -5.90
C ILE A 298 29.87 21.52 -5.66
N THR A 299 30.65 21.73 -6.72
CA THR A 299 32.02 22.26 -6.60
C THR A 299 32.09 23.76 -6.89
N ASN A 300 30.95 24.42 -7.13
CA ASN A 300 30.89 25.78 -7.65
C ASN A 300 31.80 25.96 -8.87
N HIS A 301 31.60 25.10 -9.87
CA HIS A 301 32.36 25.00 -11.12
C HIS A 301 33.85 24.60 -11.02
N LYS A 302 34.41 24.42 -9.83
CA LYS A 302 35.84 24.10 -9.66
C LYS A 302 36.28 22.76 -10.24
N TRP A 303 35.37 21.78 -10.34
CA TRP A 303 35.69 20.49 -10.95
C TRP A 303 36.15 20.59 -12.41
N ARG A 304 35.82 21.70 -13.09
CA ARG A 304 36.25 21.98 -14.47
C ARG A 304 37.76 22.22 -14.57
N GLU A 305 38.38 22.72 -13.50
CA GLU A 305 39.82 22.91 -13.38
C GLU A 305 40.54 21.59 -13.04
N SER A 306 39.94 20.79 -12.16
CA SER A 306 40.49 19.49 -11.75
C SER A 306 39.43 18.63 -11.09
N VAL A 307 39.39 17.34 -11.41
CA VAL A 307 38.53 16.37 -10.72
C VAL A 307 38.87 16.18 -9.23
N GLY A 308 40.01 16.70 -8.75
CA GLY A 308 40.36 16.69 -7.34
C GLY A 308 39.42 17.48 -6.42
N TRP A 309 38.49 18.26 -7.01
CA TRP A 309 37.45 18.99 -6.29
C TRP A 309 36.15 18.18 -6.07
N LEU A 310 36.03 16.96 -6.61
CA LEU A 310 34.86 16.06 -6.49
C LEU A 310 34.97 15.09 -5.31
#